data_AF-A0A4P6K102-F1
#
_entry.id   AF-A0A4P6K102-F1
#
_cell.length_a   1.000
_cell.length_b   1.000
_cell.length_c   1.000
_cell.angle_alpha   90.00
_cell.angle_beta   90.00
_cell.angle_gamma   90.00
#
_symmetry.space_group_name_H-M   'P 1'
#
loop_
_entity.id
_entity.type
_entity.pdbx_description
1 polymer ?
#
loop_
_entity_poly.entity_id
_entity_poly.type
_entity_poly.pdbx_seq_one_letter_code
_entity_poly.pdbx_strand_id
1 'polypeptide(L)'
;MHLTSRDLTNLIIALQAVISLLIAIRAFSFYFRTRSTALLALGLSMGIIAIGGITGVIDDPFLNGNPTFNTIWFRHIGQTAAYAFIFLASLGGSEKYRQELKRWHIIATILLLILMFLTPVLPGKQPREVTGILSAIRCIACMATFFSYLAIFLRKSTRFSLLMSASFFLMGISLWLYTMKFFMPENLLFDYLSDGMRLAGLILLYLTFFIS
;
A
#
# COMPACT_ATOMS: atom_id res chain seq x y z
N MET A 1 20.14 6.08 25.36
CA MET A 1 18.96 6.50 24.57
C MET A 1 18.11 5.25 24.33
N HIS A 2 17.09 4.99 25.16
CA HIS A 2 16.21 3.84 24.97
C HIS A 2 15.21 4.21 23.87
N LEU A 3 15.37 3.63 22.68
CA LEU A 3 14.34 3.68 21.64
C LEU A 3 13.12 2.90 22.14
N THR A 4 12.00 3.59 22.33
CA THR A 4 10.74 2.95 22.71
C THR A 4 10.19 2.19 21.50
N SER A 5 9.46 1.09 21.71
CA SER A 5 8.86 0.28 20.63
C SER A 5 8.02 1.11 19.64
N ARG A 6 7.35 2.15 20.15
CA ARG A 6 6.58 3.12 19.35
C ARG A 6 7.44 3.94 18.39
N ASP A 7 8.63 4.36 18.81
CA ASP A 7 9.53 5.16 17.97
C ASP A 7 10.03 4.35 16.78
N LEU A 8 10.28 3.06 17.00
CA LEU A 8 10.69 2.15 15.94
C LEU A 8 9.57 1.92 14.92
N THR A 9 8.32 1.72 15.36
CA THR A 9 7.16 1.60 14.46
C THR A 9 6.96 2.88 13.64
N ASN A 10 7.05 4.05 14.26
CA ASN A 10 6.93 5.34 13.56
C ASN A 10 8.03 5.54 12.52
N LEU A 11 9.27 5.18 12.84
CA LEU A 11 10.38 5.21 11.91
C LEU A 11 10.13 4.32 10.69
N ILE A 12 9.62 3.10 10.90
CA ILE A 12 9.35 2.17 9.80
C ILE A 12 8.19 2.67 8.92
N ILE A 13 7.14 3.23 9.52
CA ILE A 13 6.02 3.84 8.76
C ILE A 13 6.54 5.02 7.93
N ALA A 14 7.39 5.87 8.50
CA ALA A 14 8.00 7.00 7.78
C ALA A 14 8.87 6.51 6.60
N LEU A 15 9.73 5.50 6.83
CA LEU A 15 10.55 4.91 5.77
C LEU A 15 9.70 4.32 4.65
N GLN A 16 8.62 3.61 5.00
CA GLN A 16 7.67 3.09 4.04
C GLN A 16 7.01 4.23 3.23
N ALA A 17 6.60 5.31 3.88
CA ALA A 17 6.00 6.45 3.19
C ALA A 17 6.98 7.08 2.19
N VAL A 18 8.24 7.26 2.58
CA VAL A 18 9.31 7.79 1.72
C VAL A 18 9.55 6.85 0.52
N ILE A 19 9.70 5.55 0.73
CA ILE A 19 9.95 4.61 -0.37
C ILE A 19 8.74 4.54 -1.32
N SER A 20 7.52 4.50 -0.78
CA SER A 20 6.30 4.56 -1.60
C SER A 20 6.21 5.86 -2.40
N LEU A 21 6.62 7.00 -1.84
CA LEU A 21 6.66 8.27 -2.56
C LEU A 21 7.69 8.25 -3.70
N LEU A 22 8.89 7.71 -3.44
CA LEU A 22 9.92 7.55 -4.48
C LEU A 22 9.44 6.65 -5.63
N ILE A 23 8.78 5.54 -5.30
CA ILE A 23 8.14 4.65 -6.28
C ILE A 23 7.07 5.42 -7.07
N ALA A 24 6.21 6.19 -6.40
CA ALA A 24 5.16 6.96 -7.05
C ALA A 24 5.74 7.97 -8.05
N ILE A 25 6.72 8.78 -7.63
CA ILE A 25 7.39 9.76 -8.50
C ILE A 25 8.02 9.08 -9.72
N ARG A 26 8.73 7.97 -9.52
CA ARG A 26 9.34 7.20 -10.62
C ARG A 26 8.29 6.62 -11.56
N ALA A 27 7.23 6.01 -11.04
CA ALA A 27 6.14 5.46 -11.83
C ALA A 27 5.45 6.55 -12.67
N PHE A 28 5.20 7.73 -12.11
CA PHE A 28 4.66 8.87 -12.86
C PHE A 28 5.63 9.38 -13.93
N SER A 29 6.93 9.50 -13.63
CA SER A 29 7.94 9.89 -14.61
C SER A 29 7.96 8.94 -15.82
N PHE A 30 7.92 7.63 -15.59
CA PHE A 30 7.84 6.63 -16.67
C PHE A 30 6.49 6.64 -17.37
N TYR A 31 5.39 6.91 -16.66
CA TYR A 31 4.07 7.07 -17.25
C TYR A 31 4.02 8.22 -18.26
N PHE A 32 4.60 9.38 -17.96
CA PHE A 32 4.62 10.51 -18.90
C PHE A 32 5.36 10.18 -20.21
N ARG A 33 6.32 9.24 -20.17
CA ARG A 33 7.07 8.76 -21.35
C ARG A 33 6.34 7.67 -22.12
N THR A 34 5.79 6.68 -21.43
CA THR A 34 5.25 5.44 -22.04
C THR A 34 3.74 5.42 -22.19
N ARG A 35 3.03 6.33 -21.50
CA ARG A 35 1.56 6.38 -21.39
C ARG A 35 0.90 5.07 -20.92
N SER A 36 1.65 4.19 -20.25
CA SER A 36 1.14 2.90 -19.76
C SER A 36 0.19 3.05 -18.57
N THR A 37 -1.04 2.56 -18.71
CA THR A 37 -2.04 2.55 -17.62
C THR A 37 -1.57 1.83 -16.35
N ALA A 38 -0.76 0.78 -16.49
CA ALA A 38 -0.26 0.03 -15.34
C ALA A 38 0.68 0.89 -14.47
N LEU A 39 1.53 1.71 -15.09
CA LEU A 39 2.41 2.63 -14.38
C LEU A 39 1.64 3.77 -13.71
N LEU A 40 0.57 4.25 -14.35
CA LEU A 40 -0.32 5.24 -13.74
C LEU A 40 -0.99 4.67 -12.49
N ALA A 41 -1.53 3.44 -12.57
CA ALA A 41 -2.18 2.79 -11.44
C ALA A 41 -1.18 2.55 -10.30
N LEU A 42 0.02 2.05 -10.60
CA LEU A 42 1.07 1.88 -9.60
C LEU A 42 1.46 3.21 -8.95
N GLY A 43 1.62 4.27 -9.75
CA GLY A 43 1.97 5.61 -9.26
C GLY A 43 0.92 6.21 -8.34
N LEU A 44 -0.36 6.17 -8.74
CA LEU A 44 -1.49 6.64 -7.92
C LEU A 44 -1.62 5.83 -6.63
N SER A 45 -1.57 4.50 -6.72
CA SER A 45 -1.66 3.61 -5.56
C SER A 45 -0.53 3.86 -4.57
N MET A 46 0.72 3.97 -5.05
CA MET A 46 1.87 4.23 -4.17
C MET A 46 1.84 5.65 -3.60
N GLY A 47 1.30 6.62 -4.34
CA GLY A 47 1.03 7.97 -3.82
C GLY A 47 0.03 7.96 -2.66
N ILE A 48 -1.09 7.24 -2.80
CA ILE A 48 -2.09 7.08 -1.73
C ILE A 48 -1.47 6.39 -0.51
N ILE A 49 -0.70 5.32 -0.72
CA ILE A 49 0.00 4.60 0.37
C ILE A 49 0.99 5.55 1.08
N ALA A 50 1.73 6.37 0.33
CA ALA A 50 2.67 7.35 0.87
C ALA A 50 1.95 8.43 1.70
N ILE A 51 0.88 9.03 1.17
CA ILE A 51 0.07 10.01 1.90
C ILE A 51 -0.48 9.39 3.19
N GLY A 52 -1.05 8.18 3.12
CA GLY A 52 -1.57 7.49 4.31
C GLY A 52 -0.49 7.14 5.34
N GLY A 53 0.77 6.97 4.91
CA GLY A 53 1.92 6.81 5.80
C GLY A 53 2.31 8.14 6.47
N ILE A 54 2.40 9.23 5.69
CA ILE A 54 2.70 10.57 6.21
C ILE A 54 1.65 11.02 7.21
N THR A 55 0.37 10.89 6.88
CA THR A 55 -0.71 11.27 7.79
C THR A 55 -0.68 10.43 9.07
N GLY A 56 -0.38 9.13 8.96
CA GLY A 56 -0.23 8.26 10.13
C GLY A 56 0.90 8.66 11.07
N VAL A 57 2.03 9.15 10.53
CA VAL A 57 3.15 9.67 11.36
C VAL A 57 2.84 11.03 11.98
N ILE A 58 1.95 11.83 11.38
CA ILE A 58 1.53 13.12 11.92
C ILE A 58 0.49 12.93 13.03
N ASP A 59 -0.42 11.98 12.87
CA ASP A 59 -1.52 11.66 13.80
C ASP A 59 -0.99 11.13 15.16
N ASP A 60 0.00 10.22 15.14
CA ASP A 60 0.44 9.46 16.33
C ASP A 60 1.26 10.26 17.39
N PRO A 61 2.14 11.22 17.02
CA PRO A 61 2.92 11.99 18.00
C PRO A 61 2.46 13.44 18.19
N PHE A 62 1.90 14.09 17.17
CA PHE A 62 1.67 15.55 17.18
C PHE A 62 0.21 15.95 17.45
N LEU A 63 -0.75 15.06 17.19
CA LEU A 63 -2.18 15.38 17.25
C LEU A 63 -2.95 14.58 18.31
N ASN A 64 -2.25 13.88 19.22
CA ASN A 64 -2.79 12.99 20.27
C ASN A 64 -3.76 13.63 21.29
N GLY A 65 -4.23 14.87 21.05
CA GLY A 65 -5.30 15.53 21.79
C GLY A 65 -6.40 16.17 20.93
N ASN A 66 -6.33 16.09 19.58
CA ASN A 66 -7.32 16.74 18.72
C ASN A 66 -8.20 15.68 18.01
N PRO A 67 -9.47 15.51 18.40
CA PRO A 67 -10.37 14.50 17.84
C PRO A 67 -10.75 14.74 16.35
N THR A 68 -10.23 15.80 15.74
CA THR A 68 -10.61 16.30 14.42
C THR A 68 -9.76 15.77 13.25
N PHE A 69 -8.65 15.07 13.49
CA PHE A 69 -7.78 14.62 12.39
C PHE A 69 -7.46 13.12 12.45
N ASN A 70 -8.49 12.28 12.62
CA ASN A 70 -8.34 10.83 12.61
C ASN A 70 -8.14 10.29 11.18
N THR A 71 -6.90 9.96 10.82
CA THR A 71 -6.58 9.50 9.45
C THR A 71 -6.61 7.99 9.27
N ILE A 72 -7.01 7.24 10.30
CA ILE A 72 -7.06 5.77 10.30
C ILE A 72 -7.96 5.22 9.17
N TRP A 73 -9.14 5.83 8.98
CA TRP A 73 -10.08 5.43 7.93
C TRP A 73 -9.50 5.61 6.53
N PHE A 74 -8.92 6.77 6.26
CA PHE A 74 -8.25 7.05 4.99
C PHE A 74 -7.09 6.08 4.76
N ARG A 75 -6.28 5.81 5.79
CA ARG A 75 -5.15 4.88 5.70
C ARG A 75 -5.60 3.47 5.33
N HIS A 76 -6.59 2.90 6.02
CA HIS A 76 -7.01 1.52 5.74
C HIS A 76 -7.79 1.40 4.44
N ILE A 77 -8.76 2.28 4.17
CA ILE A 77 -9.56 2.23 2.94
C ILE A 77 -8.70 2.59 1.74
N GLY A 78 -7.88 3.64 1.84
CA GLY A 78 -6.98 4.09 0.78
C GLY A 78 -5.95 3.02 0.40
N GLN A 79 -5.31 2.38 1.39
CA GLN A 79 -4.39 1.28 1.11
C GLN A 79 -5.12 0.07 0.49
N THR A 80 -6.34 -0.24 0.94
CA THR A 80 -7.14 -1.33 0.36
C THR A 80 -7.47 -1.07 -1.10
N ALA A 81 -7.98 0.11 -1.42
CA ALA A 81 -8.24 0.53 -2.79
C ALA A 81 -6.96 0.52 -3.63
N ALA A 82 -5.85 1.05 -3.10
CA ALA A 82 -4.56 1.09 -3.78
C ALA A 82 -4.07 -0.30 -4.19
N TYR A 83 -4.10 -1.29 -3.29
CA TYR A 83 -3.72 -2.67 -3.60
C TYR A 83 -4.69 -3.34 -4.58
N ALA A 84 -6.00 -3.07 -4.47
CA ALA A 84 -6.98 -3.58 -5.42
C ALA A 84 -6.74 -3.04 -6.84
N PHE A 85 -6.44 -1.74 -7.00
CA PHE A 85 -6.14 -1.16 -8.31
C PHE A 85 -4.81 -1.64 -8.88
N ILE A 86 -3.80 -1.90 -8.04
CA ILE A 86 -2.55 -2.55 -8.49
C ILE A 86 -2.87 -3.93 -9.05
N PHE A 87 -3.67 -4.72 -8.33
CA PHE A 87 -4.09 -6.04 -8.80
C PHE A 87 -4.84 -5.96 -10.13
N LEU A 88 -5.86 -5.10 -10.23
CA LEU A 88 -6.62 -4.92 -11.47
C LEU A 88 -5.72 -4.46 -12.62
N ALA A 89 -4.75 -3.58 -12.35
CA ALA A 89 -3.79 -3.13 -13.36
C ALA A 89 -2.81 -4.23 -13.81
N SER A 90 -2.58 -5.24 -12.97
CA SER A 90 -1.77 -6.42 -13.31
C SER A 90 -2.50 -7.41 -14.23
N LEU A 91 -3.83 -7.35 -14.27
CA LEU A 91 -4.63 -8.20 -15.16
C LEU A 91 -4.41 -7.79 -16.62
N GLY A 92 -4.07 -8.78 -17.45
CA GLY A 92 -4.09 -8.61 -18.90
C GLY A 92 -5.52 -8.35 -19.36
N GLY A 93 -5.72 -7.27 -20.11
CA GLY A 93 -7.05 -6.86 -20.58
C GLY A 93 -6.98 -6.05 -21.86
N SER A 94 -8.15 -5.85 -22.47
CA SER A 94 -8.31 -5.03 -23.68
C SER A 94 -7.96 -3.56 -23.42
N GLU A 95 -7.72 -2.79 -24.48
CA GLU A 95 -7.47 -1.35 -24.36
C GLU A 95 -8.65 -0.62 -23.70
N LYS A 96 -9.88 -1.02 -24.02
CA LYS A 96 -11.11 -0.50 -23.37
C LYS A 96 -11.09 -0.75 -21.86
N TYR A 97 -10.72 -1.95 -21.42
CA TYR A 97 -10.58 -2.27 -20.00
C TYR A 97 -9.56 -1.35 -19.30
N ARG A 98 -8.41 -1.11 -19.93
CA ARG A 98 -7.37 -0.23 -19.38
C ARG A 98 -7.84 1.22 -19.27
N GLN A 99 -8.55 1.73 -20.27
CA GLN A 99 -9.07 3.11 -20.24
C GLN A 99 -10.13 3.29 -19.15
N GLU A 100 -11.04 2.33 -19.01
CA GLU A 100 -12.04 2.32 -17.94
C GLU A 100 -11.37 2.22 -16.57
N LEU A 101 -10.40 1.31 -16.40
CA LEU A 101 -9.64 1.16 -15.16
C LEU A 101 -8.93 2.46 -14.76
N LYS A 102 -8.31 3.15 -15.73
CA LYS A 102 -7.72 4.47 -15.51
C LYS A 102 -8.75 5.47 -14.97
N ARG A 103 -9.93 5.57 -15.60
CA ARG A 103 -10.98 6.50 -15.20
C ARG A 103 -11.46 6.18 -13.78
N TRP A 104 -11.74 4.91 -13.49
CA TRP A 104 -12.18 4.46 -12.17
C TRP A 104 -11.12 4.71 -11.09
N HIS A 105 -9.84 4.50 -11.40
CA HIS A 105 -8.77 4.78 -10.44
C HIS A 105 -8.70 6.28 -10.13
N ILE A 106 -8.73 7.16 -11.14
CA ILE A 106 -8.72 8.61 -10.90
C ILE A 106 -9.92 9.05 -10.05
N ILE A 107 -11.12 8.56 -10.37
CA ILE A 107 -12.33 8.86 -9.59
C ILE A 107 -12.16 8.37 -8.15
N ALA A 108 -11.69 7.13 -7.95
CA ALA A 108 -11.46 6.58 -6.62
C ALA A 108 -10.40 7.36 -5.84
N THR A 109 -9.30 7.80 -6.49
CA THR A 109 -8.30 8.65 -5.85
C THR A 109 -8.91 9.97 -5.38
N ILE A 110 -9.73 10.63 -6.20
CA ILE A 110 -10.42 11.87 -5.82
C ILE A 110 -11.34 11.62 -4.62
N LEU A 111 -12.14 10.54 -4.64
CA LEU A 111 -13.01 10.18 -3.53
C LEU A 111 -12.23 9.88 -2.25
N LEU A 112 -11.06 9.23 -2.35
CA LEU A 112 -10.17 8.98 -1.21
C LEU A 112 -9.57 10.28 -0.65
N LEU A 113 -9.20 11.23 -1.50
CA LEU A 113 -8.75 12.54 -1.05
C LEU A 113 -9.87 13.31 -0.35
N ILE A 114 -11.10 13.27 -0.87
CA ILE A 114 -12.27 13.83 -0.20
C ILE A 114 -12.48 13.16 1.17
N LEU A 115 -12.37 11.83 1.24
CA LEU A 115 -12.45 11.08 2.50
C LEU A 115 -11.38 11.54 3.51
N MET A 116 -10.17 11.85 3.06
CA MET A 116 -9.11 12.41 3.90
C MET A 116 -9.52 13.76 4.51
N PHE A 117 -10.19 14.63 3.77
CA PHE A 117 -10.70 15.90 4.28
C PHE A 117 -11.97 15.75 5.14
N LEU A 118 -12.68 14.64 5.01
CA LEU A 118 -13.84 14.29 5.84
C LEU A 118 -13.47 13.61 7.17
N THR A 119 -12.18 13.39 7.43
CA THR A 119 -11.67 12.84 8.70
C THR A 119 -12.21 13.49 9.99
N PRO A 120 -12.45 14.82 10.09
CA PRO A 120 -13.07 15.41 11.29
C PRO A 120 -14.49 14.95 11.58
N VAL A 121 -15.19 14.42 10.58
CA VAL A 121 -16.60 13.98 10.70
C VAL A 121 -16.68 12.47 11.01
N LEU A 122 -15.59 11.74 10.80
CA LEU A 122 -15.55 10.28 10.98
C LEU A 122 -15.30 9.89 12.44
N PRO A 123 -15.82 8.73 12.89
CA PRO A 123 -15.61 8.27 14.26
C PRO A 123 -14.12 8.07 14.53
N GLY A 124 -13.65 8.57 15.67
CA GLY A 124 -12.25 8.61 16.09
C GLY A 124 -11.55 7.25 16.22
N LYS A 125 -12.29 6.14 16.22
CA LYS A 125 -11.73 4.78 16.23
C LYS A 125 -12.48 3.89 15.25
N GLN A 126 -11.73 3.16 14.43
CA GLN A 126 -12.27 2.14 13.57
C GLN A 126 -12.50 0.85 14.39
N PRO A 127 -13.65 0.16 14.23
CA PRO A 127 -13.87 -1.12 14.90
C PRO A 127 -12.78 -2.13 14.53
N ARG A 128 -12.36 -2.95 15.51
CA ARG A 128 -11.30 -3.95 15.36
C ARG A 128 -11.60 -4.92 14.20
N GLU A 129 -12.86 -5.33 14.09
CA GLU A 129 -13.35 -6.24 13.04
C GLU A 129 -13.18 -5.64 11.64
N VAL A 130 -13.60 -4.38 11.45
CA VAL A 130 -13.48 -3.70 10.16
C VAL A 130 -12.02 -3.56 9.75
N THR A 131 -11.14 -3.24 10.70
CA THR A 131 -9.70 -3.11 10.45
C THR A 131 -9.08 -4.46 10.05
N GLY A 132 -9.47 -5.55 10.74
CA GLY A 132 -9.06 -6.90 10.42
C GLY A 132 -9.51 -7.34 9.03
N ILE A 133 -10.78 -7.08 8.68
CA ILE A 133 -11.35 -7.40 7.37
C ILE A 133 -10.64 -6.62 6.25
N LEU A 134 -10.45 -5.31 6.41
CA LEU A 134 -9.71 -4.51 5.43
C LEU A 134 -8.26 -4.99 5.29
N SER A 135 -7.64 -5.44 6.37
CA SER A 135 -6.33 -6.07 6.30
C SER A 135 -6.31 -7.37 5.52
N ALA A 136 -7.30 -8.25 5.74
CA ALA A 136 -7.44 -9.49 5.01
C ALA A 136 -7.67 -9.25 3.50
N ILE A 137 -8.50 -8.26 3.14
CA ILE A 137 -8.73 -7.88 1.74
C ILE A 137 -7.43 -7.40 1.09
N ARG A 138 -6.63 -6.58 1.78
CA ARG A 138 -5.30 -6.14 1.29
C ARG A 138 -4.38 -7.34 1.06
N CYS A 139 -4.37 -8.30 1.99
CA CYS A 139 -3.60 -9.53 1.85
C CYS A 139 -4.01 -10.31 0.59
N ILE A 140 -5.32 -10.48 0.36
CA ILE A 140 -5.85 -11.16 -0.82
C ILE A 140 -5.43 -10.43 -2.10
N ALA A 141 -5.55 -9.10 -2.15
CA ALA A 141 -5.14 -8.31 -3.31
C ALA A 141 -3.64 -8.42 -3.60
N CYS A 142 -2.79 -8.38 -2.57
CA CYS A 142 -1.35 -8.60 -2.70
C CYS A 142 -1.02 -10.01 -3.23
N MET A 143 -1.66 -11.05 -2.67
CA MET A 143 -1.43 -12.43 -3.13
C MET A 143 -1.93 -12.64 -4.56
N ALA A 144 -3.06 -12.07 -4.94
CA ALA A 144 -3.56 -12.13 -6.31
C ALA A 144 -2.62 -11.41 -7.30
N THR A 145 -2.04 -10.28 -6.88
CA THR A 145 -1.00 -9.57 -7.65
C THR A 145 0.26 -10.41 -7.79
N PHE A 146 0.71 -11.06 -6.70
CA PHE A 146 1.83 -12.00 -6.72
C PHE A 146 1.61 -13.11 -7.74
N PHE A 147 0.47 -13.81 -7.70
CA PHE A 147 0.17 -14.88 -8.65
C PHE A 147 0.11 -14.37 -10.10
N SER A 148 -0.41 -13.16 -10.33
CA SER A 148 -0.45 -12.55 -11.67
C SER A 148 0.96 -12.34 -12.23
N TYR A 149 1.87 -11.74 -11.45
CA TYR A 149 3.25 -11.53 -11.89
C TYR A 149 4.07 -12.83 -11.94
N LEU A 150 3.81 -13.78 -11.05
CA LEU A 150 4.43 -15.10 -11.07
C LEU A 150 4.06 -15.85 -12.36
N ALA A 151 2.78 -15.81 -12.77
CA ALA A 151 2.34 -16.41 -14.03
C ALA A 151 3.01 -15.75 -15.25
N ILE A 152 3.20 -14.42 -15.24
CA ILE A 152 3.95 -13.71 -16.29
C ILE A 152 5.42 -14.14 -16.29
N PHE A 153 6.03 -14.29 -15.12
CA PHE A 153 7.40 -14.76 -14.99
C PHE A 153 7.57 -16.19 -15.54
N LEU A 154 6.69 -17.11 -15.19
CA LEU A 154 6.74 -18.49 -15.71
C LEU A 154 6.58 -18.57 -17.24
N ARG A 155 5.96 -17.55 -17.87
CA ARG A 155 5.79 -17.48 -19.33
C ARG A 155 6.93 -16.80 -20.07
N LYS A 156 7.47 -15.70 -19.52
CA LYS A 156 8.43 -14.82 -20.22
C LYS A 156 9.79 -14.68 -19.52
N SER A 157 9.98 -15.33 -18.37
CA SER A 157 11.22 -15.36 -17.57
C SER A 157 11.91 -13.99 -17.42
N THR A 158 11.13 -12.94 -17.18
CA THR A 158 11.68 -11.58 -17.03
C THR A 158 12.06 -11.28 -15.59
N ARG A 159 13.28 -10.73 -15.39
CA ARG A 159 13.77 -10.30 -14.06
C ARG A 159 12.82 -9.31 -13.38
N PHE A 160 12.20 -8.43 -14.16
CA PHE A 160 11.18 -7.50 -13.70
C PHE A 160 9.99 -8.22 -13.04
N SER A 161 9.42 -9.23 -13.71
CA SER A 161 8.25 -9.96 -13.20
C SER A 161 8.58 -10.78 -11.94
N LEU A 162 9.81 -11.30 -11.83
CA LEU A 162 10.29 -11.99 -10.64
C LEU A 162 10.39 -11.05 -9.42
N LEU A 163 10.97 -9.87 -9.60
CA LEU A 163 11.13 -8.91 -8.50
C LEU A 163 9.78 -8.31 -8.08
N MET A 164 8.90 -8.05 -9.05
CA MET A 164 7.52 -7.63 -8.78
C MET A 164 6.77 -8.70 -7.97
N SER A 165 6.82 -9.98 -8.39
CA SER A 165 6.15 -11.05 -7.65
C SER A 165 6.74 -11.22 -6.25
N ALA A 166 8.07 -11.27 -6.10
CA ALA A 166 8.73 -11.37 -4.80
C ALA A 166 8.34 -10.22 -3.86
N SER A 167 8.25 -9.00 -4.38
CA SER A 167 7.80 -7.82 -3.63
C SER A 167 6.37 -7.99 -3.09
N PHE A 168 5.41 -8.36 -3.95
CA PHE A 168 4.01 -8.55 -3.54
C PHE A 168 3.82 -9.76 -2.63
N PHE A 169 4.66 -10.79 -2.75
CA PHE A 169 4.69 -11.92 -1.83
C PHE A 169 5.08 -11.49 -0.41
N LEU A 170 6.17 -10.73 -0.27
CA LEU A 170 6.62 -10.20 1.02
C LEU A 170 5.57 -9.26 1.64
N MET A 171 4.96 -8.38 0.83
CA MET A 171 3.86 -7.52 1.29
C MET A 171 2.63 -8.35 1.70
N GLY A 172 2.32 -9.42 0.97
CA GLY A 172 1.22 -10.33 1.29
C GLY A 172 1.42 -11.01 2.65
N ILE A 173 2.60 -11.60 2.89
CA ILE A 173 2.91 -12.22 4.19
C ILE A 173 2.90 -11.17 5.31
N SER A 174 3.46 -9.99 5.07
CA SER A 174 3.40 -8.88 6.03
C SER A 174 1.96 -8.57 6.46
N LEU A 175 1.04 -8.45 5.50
CA LEU A 175 -0.37 -8.15 5.75
C LEU A 175 -1.10 -9.32 6.42
N TRP A 176 -0.71 -10.56 6.12
CA TRP A 176 -1.21 -11.74 6.81
C TRP A 176 -0.81 -11.74 8.29
N LEU A 177 0.48 -11.50 8.59
CA LEU A 177 0.98 -11.37 9.96
C LEU A 177 0.30 -10.21 10.71
N TYR A 178 0.10 -9.07 10.04
CA TYR A 178 -0.64 -7.95 10.61
C TYR A 178 -2.10 -8.30 10.91
N THR A 179 -2.72 -9.15 10.09
CA THR A 179 -4.09 -9.62 10.33
C THR A 179 -4.14 -10.57 11.53
N MET A 180 -3.12 -11.40 11.73
CA MET A 180 -3.00 -12.31 12.89
C MET A 180 -2.93 -11.57 14.23
N LYS A 181 -2.41 -10.34 14.25
CA LYS A 181 -2.47 -9.46 15.45
C LYS A 181 -3.90 -9.27 15.97
N PHE A 182 -4.89 -9.23 15.09
CA PHE A 182 -6.27 -9.06 15.52
C PHE A 182 -6.84 -10.32 16.19
N PHE A 183 -6.20 -11.47 16.03
CA PHE A 183 -6.53 -12.71 16.75
C PHE A 183 -5.63 -12.93 17.98
N MET A 184 -4.36 -12.50 17.94
CA MET A 184 -3.37 -12.65 19.02
C MET A 184 -2.68 -11.31 19.33
N PRO A 185 -3.31 -10.42 20.14
CA PRO A 185 -2.86 -9.03 20.29
C PRO A 185 -1.61 -8.82 21.15
N GLU A 186 -1.21 -9.79 21.99
CA GLU A 186 -0.13 -9.60 22.97
C GLU A 186 1.29 -9.81 22.39
N ASN A 187 1.40 -10.28 21.15
CA ASN A 187 2.68 -10.68 20.59
C ASN A 187 3.30 -9.60 19.70
N LEU A 188 4.13 -8.74 20.29
CA LEU A 188 4.86 -7.64 19.62
C LEU A 188 5.73 -8.12 18.42
N LEU A 189 6.08 -9.40 18.40
CA LEU A 189 6.86 -10.00 17.34
C LEU A 189 6.16 -9.92 15.97
N PHE A 190 4.82 -10.01 15.94
CA PHE A 190 4.05 -9.88 14.70
C PHE A 190 4.12 -8.49 14.09
N ASP A 191 4.20 -7.43 14.91
CA ASP A 191 4.33 -6.06 14.42
C ASP A 191 5.69 -5.86 13.74
N TYR A 192 6.78 -6.25 14.40
CA TYR A 192 8.12 -6.07 13.84
C TYR A 192 8.36 -6.92 12.60
N LEU A 193 7.92 -8.19 12.60
CA LEU A 193 8.03 -9.03 11.40
C LEU A 193 7.18 -8.48 10.26
N SER A 194 5.94 -8.08 10.54
CA SER A 194 5.06 -7.51 9.52
C SER A 194 5.66 -6.25 8.91
N ASP A 195 6.11 -5.31 9.73
CA ASP A 195 6.68 -4.04 9.28
C ASP A 195 7.99 -4.24 8.51
N GLY A 196 8.86 -5.13 8.99
CA GLY A 196 10.12 -5.49 8.32
C GLY A 196 9.90 -6.15 6.95
N MET A 197 8.97 -7.10 6.86
CA MET A 197 8.64 -7.75 5.59
C MET A 197 8.03 -6.78 4.58
N ARG A 198 7.21 -5.83 5.05
CA ARG A 198 6.62 -4.78 4.19
C ARG A 198 7.69 -3.86 3.63
N LEU A 199 8.63 -3.45 4.47
CA LEU A 199 9.76 -2.61 4.07
C LEU A 199 10.65 -3.33 3.05
N ALA A 200 10.99 -4.59 3.30
CA ALA A 200 11.75 -5.41 2.36
C ALA A 200 11.01 -5.55 1.01
N GLY A 201 9.70 -5.79 1.04
CA GLY A 201 8.86 -5.82 -0.15
C GLY A 201 8.90 -4.50 -0.93
N LEU A 202 8.80 -3.35 -0.26
CA LEU A 202 8.88 -2.03 -0.90
C LEU A 202 10.26 -1.73 -1.48
N ILE A 203 11.34 -2.14 -0.80
CA ILE A 203 12.70 -2.01 -1.33
C ILE A 203 12.85 -2.82 -2.61
N LEU A 204 12.39 -4.08 -2.63
CA LEU A 204 12.39 -4.89 -3.86
C LEU A 204 11.55 -4.24 -4.96
N LEU A 205 10.40 -3.67 -4.61
CA LEU A 205 9.55 -2.94 -5.58
C LEU A 205 10.31 -1.77 -6.18
N TYR A 206 11.01 -1.00 -5.35
CA TYR A 206 11.80 0.14 -5.80
C TYR A 206 12.97 -0.30 -6.71
N LEU A 207 13.64 -1.39 -6.36
CA LEU A 207 14.72 -1.96 -7.18
C LEU A 207 14.25 -2.39 -8.58
N THR A 208 12.98 -2.76 -8.75
CA THR A 208 12.44 -3.12 -10.07
C THR A 208 12.57 -1.99 -11.10
N PHE A 209 12.51 -0.73 -10.66
CA PHE A 209 12.62 0.46 -11.52
C PHE A 209 14.05 0.74 -12.01
N PHE A 210 15.06 0.09 -11.43
CA PHE A 210 16.46 0.19 -11.87
C PHE A 210 16.86 -0.94 -12.82
N ILE A 211 16.07 -2.02 -12.85
CA ILE A 211 16.34 -3.23 -13.63
C ILE A 211 15.45 -3.26 -14.91
N SER A 212 14.53 -2.31 -15.04
CA SER A 212 13.71 -2.08 -16.25
C SER A 212 14.38 -1.13 -17.23
#